data_AF-A0A9P4R6Z6-F1
#
_entry.id   AF-A0A9P4R6Z6-F1
#
_cell.length_a   1.000
_cell.length_b   1.000
_cell.length_c   1.000
_cell.angle_alpha   90.00
_cell.angle_beta   90.00
_cell.angle_gamma   90.00
#
_symmetry.space_group_name_H-M   'P 1'
#
loop_
_entity.id
_entity.type
_entity.pdbx_description
1 polymer ?
#
loop_
_entity_poly.entity_id
_entity_poly.type
_entity_poly.pdbx_seq_one_letter_code
_entity_poly.pdbx_strand_id
1 'polypeptide(L)'
;MPNEPNVTAIDALPASEARWIEFQKISWNDQAGKSRVWEAASRKTRGKSGVDAVAISTVIRHPNRSPSTIIILQYRPPVDAICVEFPAGLVDEKETPSDASLRELHEETGYQGKLKYISPTIVSDPGMSTANMQLATVEVTLKEGDKEPEQALDDGEFIERVVVPLDDLYSRLIKYSDEGKKVDARLWHWAAGLHFAKTML
;
A
#
# COMPACT_ATOMS: atom_id res chain seq x y z
N MET A 1 -6.32 26.69 -3.93
CA MET A 1 -5.49 25.56 -3.44
C MET A 1 -6.35 24.82 -2.42
N PRO A 2 -6.44 23.48 -2.47
CA PRO A 2 -7.12 22.73 -1.42
C PRO A 2 -6.46 23.02 -0.06
N ASN A 3 -7.24 22.91 1.02
CA ASN A 3 -6.74 23.10 2.37
C ASN A 3 -5.78 21.96 2.75
N GLU A 4 -4.80 22.24 3.62
CA GLU A 4 -3.97 21.19 4.20
C GLU A 4 -4.84 20.26 5.08
N PRO A 5 -4.74 18.92 4.91
CA PRO A 5 -5.47 17.99 5.74
C PRO A 5 -4.86 17.93 7.15
N ASN A 6 -5.71 17.88 8.17
CA ASN A 6 -5.29 17.71 9.55
C ASN A 6 -6.37 16.94 10.35
N VAL A 7 -5.95 16.15 11.34
CA VAL A 7 -6.89 15.61 12.32
C VAL A 7 -7.37 16.74 13.23
N THR A 8 -8.69 16.81 13.47
CA THR A 8 -9.31 17.84 14.32
C THR A 8 -9.67 17.34 15.71
N ALA A 9 -9.99 16.04 15.83
CA ALA A 9 -10.27 15.36 17.09
C ALA A 9 -10.04 13.84 16.96
N ILE A 10 -9.80 13.17 18.09
CA ILE A 10 -9.73 11.71 18.19
C ILE A 10 -10.61 11.29 19.36
N ASP A 11 -11.72 10.63 19.06
CA ASP A 11 -12.70 10.17 20.04
C ASP A 11 -12.75 8.64 20.11
N ALA A 12 -13.23 8.11 21.23
CA ALA A 12 -13.52 6.69 21.33
C ALA A 12 -14.70 6.33 20.41
N LEU A 13 -14.52 5.31 19.55
CA LEU A 13 -15.56 4.82 18.65
C LEU A 13 -16.15 3.50 19.18
N PRO A 14 -17.42 3.46 19.61
CA PRO A 14 -18.08 2.22 20.00
C PRO A 14 -18.09 1.19 18.86
N ALA A 15 -17.82 -0.08 19.16
CA ALA A 15 -17.76 -1.14 18.14
C ALA A 15 -19.07 -1.32 17.34
N SER A 16 -20.21 -1.00 17.95
CA SER A 16 -21.54 -1.00 17.32
C SER A 16 -21.71 0.08 16.25
N GLU A 17 -20.94 1.15 16.31
CA GLU A 17 -20.99 2.29 15.38
C GLU A 17 -19.91 2.20 14.29
N ALA A 18 -18.88 1.36 14.50
CA ALA A 18 -17.79 1.22 13.55
C ALA A 18 -18.27 0.61 12.22
N ARG A 19 -18.11 1.35 11.11
CA ARG A 19 -18.50 0.90 9.77
C ARG A 19 -17.45 0.01 9.08
N TRP A 20 -16.17 0.31 9.27
CA TRP A 20 -15.09 -0.23 8.44
C TRP A 20 -14.25 -1.32 9.12
N ILE A 21 -14.08 -1.19 10.44
CA ILE A 21 -13.26 -2.07 11.26
C ILE A 21 -14.08 -2.66 12.41
N GLU A 22 -13.63 -3.78 12.94
CA GLU A 22 -14.15 -4.39 14.18
C GLU A 22 -13.03 -4.80 15.11
N PHE A 23 -13.33 -4.79 16.41
CA PHE A 23 -12.49 -5.38 17.44
C PHE A 23 -12.95 -6.80 17.72
N GLN A 24 -12.00 -7.72 17.73
CA GLN A 24 -12.21 -9.14 17.95
C GLN A 24 -11.54 -9.57 19.25
N LYS A 25 -12.27 -10.34 20.04
CA LYS A 25 -11.73 -11.12 21.16
C LYS A 25 -11.51 -12.56 20.71
N ILE A 26 -10.26 -12.95 20.54
CA ILE A 26 -9.87 -14.27 20.07
C ILE A 26 -9.54 -15.14 21.29
N SER A 27 -10.39 -16.12 21.58
CA SER A 27 -10.11 -17.16 22.57
C SER A 27 -9.40 -18.33 21.90
N TRP A 28 -8.20 -18.69 22.37
CA TRP A 28 -7.37 -19.75 21.78
C TRP A 28 -6.65 -20.56 22.85
N ASN A 29 -6.15 -21.75 22.50
CA ASN A 29 -5.32 -22.56 23.39
C ASN A 29 -3.87 -22.52 22.91
N ASP A 30 -2.95 -22.25 23.82
CA ASP A 30 -1.53 -22.23 23.49
C ASP A 30 -0.93 -23.63 23.32
N GLN A 31 0.37 -23.67 23.03
CA GLN A 31 1.13 -24.89 22.82
C GLN A 31 1.22 -25.78 24.08
N ALA A 32 0.89 -25.25 25.25
CA ALA A 32 0.79 -25.98 26.52
C ALA A 32 -0.66 -26.39 26.85
N GLY A 33 -1.62 -26.14 25.96
CA GLY A 33 -3.04 -26.40 26.17
C GLY A 33 -3.74 -25.39 27.09
N LYS A 34 -3.08 -24.28 27.44
CA LYS A 34 -3.65 -23.24 28.29
C LYS A 34 -4.52 -22.30 27.46
N SER A 35 -5.74 -22.05 27.92
CA SER A 35 -6.63 -21.07 27.31
C SER A 35 -6.11 -19.63 27.51
N ARG A 36 -6.13 -18.87 26.42
CA ARG A 36 -5.67 -17.49 26.31
C ARG A 36 -6.67 -16.65 25.54
N VAL A 37 -6.52 -15.34 25.68
CA VAL A 37 -7.27 -14.33 24.95
C VAL A 37 -6.28 -13.45 24.20
N TRP A 38 -6.62 -13.09 22.96
CA TRP A 38 -5.93 -12.09 22.15
C TRP A 38 -6.95 -11.05 21.67
N GLU A 39 -6.55 -9.78 21.61
CA GLU A 39 -7.35 -8.70 21.05
C GLU A 39 -6.82 -8.37 19.66
N ALA A 40 -7.70 -8.26 18.67
CA ALA A 40 -7.30 -7.97 17.30
C ALA A 40 -8.27 -7.01 16.61
N ALA A 41 -7.76 -6.25 15.64
CA ALA A 41 -8.58 -5.50 14.70
C ALA A 41 -8.79 -6.30 13.39
N SER A 42 -9.98 -6.20 12.80
CA SER A 42 -10.30 -6.82 11.50
C SER A 42 -11.08 -5.84 10.61
N ARG A 43 -10.95 -6.00 9.29
CA ARG A 43 -11.77 -5.26 8.32
C ARG A 43 -13.13 -5.95 8.16
N LYS A 44 -14.21 -5.15 8.14
CA LYS A 44 -15.57 -5.64 7.84
C LYS A 44 -15.80 -5.86 6.34
N THR A 45 -14.87 -5.43 5.50
CA THR A 45 -14.99 -5.38 4.04
C THR A 45 -14.32 -6.55 3.33
N ARG A 46 -13.68 -7.49 4.05
CA ARG A 46 -13.00 -8.63 3.40
C ARG A 46 -14.00 -9.44 2.59
N GLY A 47 -13.81 -9.45 1.27
CA GLY A 47 -14.66 -10.16 0.33
C GLY A 47 -14.40 -11.66 0.26
N LYS A 48 -15.05 -12.32 -0.69
CA LYS A 48 -14.96 -13.78 -0.91
C LYS A 48 -13.59 -14.24 -1.39
N SER A 49 -12.77 -13.34 -1.92
CA SER A 49 -11.36 -13.62 -2.27
C SER A 49 -10.52 -13.99 -1.04
N GLY A 50 -10.95 -13.60 0.17
CA GLY A 50 -10.17 -13.75 1.40
C GLY A 50 -8.98 -12.78 1.51
N VAL A 51 -8.83 -11.88 0.54
CA VAL A 51 -7.76 -10.87 0.49
C VAL A 51 -8.36 -9.49 0.74
N ASP A 52 -7.79 -8.71 1.67
CA ASP A 52 -8.34 -7.37 1.93
C ASP A 52 -7.92 -6.36 0.85
N ALA A 53 -6.64 -6.38 0.46
CA ALA A 53 -6.05 -5.35 -0.38
C ALA A 53 -4.93 -5.88 -1.26
N VAL A 54 -4.48 -5.05 -2.20
CA VAL A 54 -3.26 -5.26 -2.97
C VAL A 54 -2.30 -4.09 -2.77
N ALA A 55 -1.00 -4.39 -2.83
CA ALA A 55 0.05 -3.38 -2.97
C ALA A 55 0.75 -3.61 -4.31
N ILE A 56 1.02 -2.54 -5.06
CA ILE A 56 1.54 -2.64 -6.43
C ILE A 56 2.98 -2.11 -6.48
N SER A 57 3.93 -3.04 -6.59
CA SER A 57 5.29 -2.69 -7.03
C SER A 57 5.31 -2.55 -8.55
N THR A 58 5.96 -1.50 -9.05
CA THR A 58 6.04 -1.27 -10.50
C THR A 58 7.47 -1.27 -11.00
N VAL A 59 7.63 -1.74 -12.23
CA VAL A 59 8.88 -1.57 -12.99
C VAL A 59 8.53 -0.87 -14.29
N ILE A 60 8.79 0.43 -14.33
CA ILE A 60 8.74 1.24 -15.54
C ILE A 60 9.98 0.93 -16.39
N ARG A 61 9.76 0.51 -17.63
CA ARG A 61 10.76 0.34 -18.69
C ARG A 61 10.62 1.49 -19.67
N HIS A 62 11.72 2.18 -19.96
CA HIS A 62 11.79 3.25 -20.95
C HIS A 62 13.08 3.10 -21.76
N PRO A 63 13.11 3.38 -23.07
CA PRO A 63 14.29 3.15 -23.92
C PRO A 63 15.54 3.93 -23.45
N ASN A 64 15.36 5.13 -22.93
CA ASN A 64 16.46 6.05 -22.60
C ASN A 64 16.54 6.45 -21.11
N ARG A 65 15.79 5.78 -20.23
CA ARG A 65 15.79 6.09 -18.78
C ARG A 65 15.98 4.82 -17.96
N SER A 66 16.63 4.95 -16.81
CA SER A 66 16.81 3.84 -15.88
C SER A 66 15.46 3.27 -15.43
N PRO A 67 15.38 1.96 -15.16
CA PRO A 67 14.20 1.35 -14.57
C PRO A 67 13.73 2.10 -13.33
N SER A 68 12.44 2.42 -13.28
CA SER A 68 11.85 3.24 -12.22
C SER A 68 10.66 2.52 -11.59
N THR A 69 10.29 2.91 -10.37
CA THR A 69 9.03 2.52 -9.73
C THR A 69 8.15 3.75 -9.57
N ILE A 70 6.86 3.51 -9.42
CA ILE A 70 5.88 4.49 -8.98
C ILE A 70 5.69 4.29 -7.48
N ILE A 71 5.67 5.40 -6.75
CA ILE A 71 5.22 5.50 -5.36
C ILE A 71 4.12 6.57 -5.31
N ILE A 72 3.36 6.57 -4.23
CA ILE A 72 2.33 7.58 -3.99
C ILE A 72 2.54 8.26 -2.64
N LEU A 73 2.12 9.52 -2.58
CA LEU A 73 2.05 10.32 -1.38
C LEU A 73 0.59 10.64 -1.10
N GLN A 74 0.13 10.27 0.08
CA GLN A 74 -1.25 10.54 0.49
C GLN A 74 -1.33 10.79 2.00
N TYR A 75 -2.28 11.63 2.41
CA TYR A 75 -2.52 11.85 3.82
C TYR A 75 -3.25 10.67 4.44
N ARG A 76 -2.71 10.12 5.53
CA ARG A 76 -3.34 9.02 6.28
C ARG A 76 -3.79 9.55 7.64
N PRO A 77 -5.12 9.75 7.86
CA PRO A 77 -5.66 10.19 9.14
C PRO A 77 -5.19 9.37 10.36
N PRO A 78 -5.02 8.02 10.28
CA PRO A 78 -4.56 7.23 11.42
C PRO A 78 -3.17 7.59 11.96
N VAL A 79 -2.32 8.24 11.17
CA VAL A 79 -0.97 8.65 11.57
C VAL A 79 -0.74 10.16 11.43
N ASP A 80 -1.79 10.93 11.13
CA ASP A 80 -1.79 12.40 11.02
C ASP A 80 -0.62 12.95 10.19
N ALA A 81 -0.35 12.30 9.04
CA ALA A 81 0.80 12.62 8.21
C ALA A 81 0.61 12.21 6.74
N ILE A 82 1.43 12.81 5.87
CA ILE A 82 1.65 12.29 4.52
C ILE A 82 2.47 11.01 4.60
N CYS A 83 1.89 9.92 4.13
CA CYS A 83 2.55 8.64 3.97
C CYS A 83 3.13 8.49 2.56
N VAL A 84 4.27 7.80 2.47
CA VAL A 84 4.91 7.41 1.21
C VAL A 84 4.75 5.91 1.04
N GLU A 85 4.00 5.50 0.02
CA GLU A 85 3.48 4.14 -0.12
C GLU A 85 3.67 3.60 -1.56
N PHE A 86 3.56 2.28 -1.72
CA PHE A 86 3.20 1.75 -3.04
C PHE A 86 1.76 2.18 -3.38
N PRO A 87 1.41 2.30 -4.68
CA PRO A 87 0.01 2.25 -5.07
C PRO A 87 -0.67 1.03 -4.45
N ALA A 88 -1.88 1.19 -3.92
CA ALA A 88 -2.56 0.14 -3.16
C ALA A 88 -4.03 0.45 -2.93
N GLY A 89 -4.87 -0.58 -3.00
CA GLY A 89 -6.28 -0.44 -2.64
C GLY A 89 -6.97 -1.76 -2.32
N LEU A 90 -8.26 -1.68 -1.98
CA LEU A 90 -9.04 -2.81 -1.51
C LEU A 90 -9.44 -3.72 -2.69
N VAL A 91 -9.59 -5.01 -2.40
CA VAL A 91 -10.15 -5.95 -3.39
C VAL A 91 -11.67 -5.94 -3.29
N ASP A 92 -12.34 -5.56 -4.38
CA ASP A 92 -13.80 -5.51 -4.44
C ASP A 92 -14.44 -6.91 -4.45
N GLU A 93 -15.72 -7.00 -4.05
CA GLU A 93 -16.41 -8.29 -3.83
C GLU A 93 -16.38 -9.23 -5.04
N LYS A 94 -16.39 -8.66 -6.25
CA LYS A 94 -16.44 -9.40 -7.52
C LYS A 94 -15.11 -9.42 -8.27
N GLU A 95 -14.05 -8.96 -7.62
CA GLU A 95 -12.76 -8.73 -8.24
C GLU A 95 -11.72 -9.75 -7.75
N THR A 96 -10.81 -10.17 -8.62
CA THR A 96 -9.63 -10.92 -8.18
C THR A 96 -8.54 -9.95 -7.73
N PRO A 97 -7.61 -10.33 -6.82
CA PRO A 97 -6.48 -9.47 -6.47
C PRO A 97 -5.66 -9.00 -7.69
N SER A 98 -5.56 -9.83 -8.74
CA SER A 98 -4.92 -9.45 -10.00
C SER A 98 -5.64 -8.29 -10.68
N ASP A 99 -6.97 -8.36 -10.80
CA ASP A 99 -7.79 -7.31 -11.41
C ASP A 99 -7.70 -6.01 -10.58
N ALA A 100 -7.82 -6.13 -9.26
CA ALA A 100 -7.67 -5.01 -8.32
C ALA A 100 -6.34 -4.30 -8.51
N SER A 101 -5.24 -5.05 -8.65
CA SER A 101 -3.91 -4.45 -8.80
C SER A 101 -3.75 -3.61 -10.07
N LEU A 102 -4.45 -3.98 -11.16
CA LEU A 102 -4.38 -3.23 -12.40
C LEU A 102 -5.32 -2.02 -12.38
N ARG A 103 -6.49 -2.16 -11.75
CA ARG A 103 -7.46 -1.08 -11.53
C ARG A 103 -6.87 0.01 -10.64
N GLU A 104 -6.42 -0.35 -9.45
CA GLU A 104 -5.85 0.58 -8.45
C GLU A 104 -4.61 1.31 -9.01
N LEU A 105 -3.74 0.60 -9.74
CA LEU A 105 -2.61 1.24 -10.41
C LEU A 105 -3.08 2.33 -11.38
N HIS A 106 -4.12 2.07 -12.16
CA HIS A 106 -4.65 3.03 -13.12
C HIS A 106 -5.37 4.19 -12.43
N GLU A 107 -6.20 3.93 -11.43
CA GLU A 107 -6.93 4.96 -10.67
C GLU A 107 -5.95 5.91 -9.98
N GLU A 108 -5.06 5.37 -9.15
CA GLU A 108 -4.14 6.18 -8.33
C GLU A 108 -3.01 6.82 -9.15
N THR A 109 -2.63 6.25 -10.29
CA THR A 109 -1.40 6.70 -11.00
C THR A 109 -1.62 7.04 -12.48
N GLY A 110 -2.75 6.68 -13.08
CA GLY A 110 -3.00 6.80 -14.52
C GLY A 110 -2.22 5.81 -15.39
N TYR A 111 -1.23 5.11 -14.84
CA TYR A 111 -0.42 4.18 -15.62
C TYR A 111 -1.15 2.85 -15.83
N GLN A 112 -0.96 2.30 -17.02
CA GLN A 112 -1.40 0.94 -17.36
C GLN A 112 -0.17 0.06 -17.55
N GLY A 113 -0.28 -1.18 -17.11
CA GLY A 113 0.84 -2.11 -17.19
C GLY A 113 0.38 -3.56 -17.30
N LYS A 114 1.37 -4.44 -17.40
CA LYS A 114 1.17 -5.89 -17.46
C LYS A 114 1.58 -6.50 -16.12
N LEU A 115 0.65 -7.17 -15.46
CA LEU A 115 0.93 -7.99 -14.29
C LEU A 115 1.97 -9.06 -14.65
N LYS A 116 3.05 -9.13 -13.87
CA LYS A 116 4.13 -10.11 -14.03
C LYS A 116 4.14 -11.14 -12.92
N TYR A 117 3.69 -10.74 -11.73
CA TYR A 117 3.72 -11.57 -10.55
C TYR A 117 2.65 -11.12 -9.57
N ILE A 118 2.10 -12.08 -8.84
CA ILE A 118 1.27 -11.84 -7.66
C ILE A 118 1.74 -12.77 -6.54
N SER A 119 1.91 -12.23 -5.35
CA SER A 119 2.35 -13.01 -4.19
C SER A 119 1.22 -13.88 -3.63
N PRO A 120 1.55 -14.88 -2.82
CA PRO A 120 0.60 -15.41 -1.84
C PRO A 120 0.07 -14.29 -0.93
N THR A 121 -1.01 -14.57 -0.21
CA THR A 121 -1.52 -13.65 0.80
C THR A 121 -0.51 -13.46 1.93
N ILE A 122 -0.18 -12.20 2.21
CA ILE A 122 0.73 -11.76 3.27
C ILE A 122 -0.03 -10.92 4.29
N VAL A 123 0.40 -10.97 5.55
CA VAL A 123 -0.23 -10.26 6.67
C VAL A 123 0.45 -8.92 6.90
N SER A 124 -0.33 -7.87 7.18
CA SER A 124 0.20 -6.51 7.33
C SER A 124 0.79 -6.27 8.72
N ASP A 125 0.05 -6.64 9.76
CA ASP A 125 0.50 -6.57 11.15
C ASP A 125 -0.12 -7.72 11.95
N PRO A 126 0.50 -8.91 11.95
CA PRO A 126 -0.07 -10.12 12.52
C PRO A 126 -0.15 -10.13 14.05
N GLY A 127 0.52 -9.18 14.73
CA GLY A 127 0.41 -9.04 16.18
C GLY A 127 -0.84 -8.29 16.62
N MET A 128 -1.37 -7.43 15.76
CA MET A 128 -2.48 -6.52 16.06
C MET A 128 -3.74 -6.80 15.24
N SER A 129 -3.62 -7.21 13.99
CA SER A 129 -4.75 -7.25 13.06
C SER A 129 -4.78 -8.51 12.20
N THR A 130 -5.98 -8.83 11.71
CA THR A 130 -6.15 -9.88 10.70
C THR A 130 -5.86 -9.37 9.28
N ALA A 131 -5.56 -8.07 9.11
CA ALA A 131 -5.46 -7.42 7.81
C ALA A 131 -4.35 -8.03 6.94
N ASN A 132 -4.68 -8.33 5.70
CA ASN A 132 -3.80 -9.02 4.77
C ASN A 132 -3.84 -8.38 3.38
N MET A 133 -2.89 -8.75 2.53
CA MET A 133 -2.79 -8.24 1.18
C MET A 133 -2.02 -9.20 0.26
N GLN A 134 -2.05 -8.93 -1.04
CA GLN A 134 -1.12 -9.51 -2.00
C GLN A 134 -0.26 -8.43 -2.64
N LEU A 135 1.03 -8.72 -2.84
CA LEU A 135 1.94 -7.87 -3.59
C LEU A 135 1.85 -8.23 -5.08
N ALA A 136 1.47 -7.27 -5.90
CA ALA A 136 1.53 -7.36 -7.34
C ALA A 136 2.81 -6.71 -7.86
N THR A 137 3.45 -7.33 -8.85
CA THR A 137 4.51 -6.68 -9.64
C THR A 137 3.99 -6.42 -11.04
N VAL A 138 3.89 -5.15 -11.40
CA VAL A 138 3.38 -4.70 -12.69
C VAL A 138 4.49 -4.04 -13.50
N GLU A 139 4.69 -4.49 -14.73
CA GLU A 139 5.61 -3.84 -15.67
C GLU A 139 4.86 -2.81 -16.50
N VAL A 140 5.36 -1.58 -16.51
CA VAL A 140 4.85 -0.48 -17.33
C VAL A 140 5.89 -0.20 -18.40
N THR A 141 5.50 -0.19 -19.68
CA THR A 141 6.44 0.10 -20.78
C THR A 141 6.09 1.45 -21.39
N LEU A 142 7.01 2.39 -21.29
CA LEU A 142 6.89 3.73 -21.84
C LEU A 142 7.78 3.91 -23.06
N LYS A 143 7.34 4.76 -23.98
CA LYS A 143 8.05 5.16 -25.20
C LYS A 143 8.51 6.61 -25.07
N GLU A 144 9.47 6.97 -25.92
CA GLU A 144 9.89 8.37 -26.02
C GLU A 144 8.71 9.25 -26.46
N GLY A 145 8.51 10.36 -25.74
CA GLY A 145 7.41 11.29 -26.00
C GLY A 145 6.06 10.90 -25.38
N ASP A 146 5.96 9.79 -24.65
CA ASP A 146 4.77 9.49 -23.86
C ASP A 146 4.53 10.61 -22.85
N LYS A 147 3.26 11.06 -22.76
CA LYS A 147 2.84 12.05 -21.78
C LYS A 147 2.59 11.38 -20.44
N GLU A 148 2.74 12.17 -19.40
CA GLU A 148 2.33 11.83 -18.03
C GLU A 148 0.81 11.55 -18.04
N PRO A 149 0.34 10.34 -17.67
CA PRO A 149 -1.07 9.97 -17.82
C PRO A 149 -1.97 10.72 -16.84
N GLU A 150 -3.29 10.70 -17.00
CA GLU A 150 -4.20 11.32 -16.02
C GLU A 150 -4.60 10.30 -14.95
N GLN A 151 -4.60 10.70 -13.67
CA GLN A 151 -5.14 9.86 -12.58
C GLN A 151 -6.67 9.85 -12.65
N ALA A 152 -7.28 8.77 -12.20
CA ALA A 152 -8.73 8.62 -12.05
C ALA A 152 -9.07 8.34 -10.59
N LEU A 153 -8.74 9.32 -9.73
CA LEU A 153 -8.92 9.24 -8.27
C LEU A 153 -10.40 9.23 -7.88
N ASP A 154 -10.72 8.48 -6.83
CA ASP A 154 -12.06 8.45 -6.25
C ASP A 154 -12.37 9.70 -5.42
N ASP A 155 -13.65 9.92 -5.14
CA ASP A 155 -14.07 11.03 -4.27
C ASP A 155 -13.46 10.91 -2.87
N GLY A 156 -12.81 11.97 -2.41
CA GLY A 156 -12.08 12.00 -1.15
C GLY A 156 -10.62 11.54 -1.23
N GLU A 157 -10.15 11.08 -2.39
CA GLU A 157 -8.74 10.75 -2.61
C GLU A 157 -7.93 11.97 -3.06
N PHE A 158 -6.85 12.23 -2.34
CA PHE A 158 -5.87 13.26 -2.65
C PHE A 158 -4.49 12.61 -2.69
N ILE A 159 -4.14 12.08 -3.85
CA ILE A 159 -2.94 11.26 -4.05
C ILE A 159 -2.00 11.94 -5.04
N GLU A 160 -0.77 12.19 -4.61
CA GLU A 160 0.33 12.60 -5.49
C GLU A 160 1.12 11.36 -5.91
N ARG A 161 1.22 11.09 -7.22
CA ARG A 161 2.11 10.05 -7.74
C ARG A 161 3.51 10.59 -7.98
N VAL A 162 4.52 9.78 -7.71
CA VAL A 162 5.93 10.10 -7.99
C VAL A 162 6.62 8.91 -8.65
N VAL A 163 7.24 9.16 -9.79
CA VAL A 163 8.12 8.19 -10.46
C VAL A 163 9.54 8.36 -9.92
N VAL A 164 10.12 7.28 -9.41
CA VAL A 164 11.44 7.26 -8.79
C VAL A 164 12.31 6.20 -9.47
N PRO A 165 13.51 6.53 -9.97
CA PRO A 165 14.48 5.53 -10.40
C PRO A 165 14.74 4.52 -9.28
N LEU A 166 14.77 3.23 -9.61
CA LEU A 166 14.95 2.16 -8.60
C LEU A 166 16.28 2.28 -7.85
N ASP A 167 17.30 2.85 -8.50
CA ASP A 167 18.61 3.10 -7.88
C ASP A 167 18.55 4.20 -6.81
N ASP A 168 17.63 5.14 -6.95
CA ASP A 168 17.48 6.30 -6.06
C ASP A 168 16.41 6.08 -4.98
N LEU A 169 15.64 4.98 -5.06
CA LEU A 169 14.49 4.78 -4.18
C LEU A 169 14.88 4.81 -2.69
N TYR A 170 15.92 4.07 -2.31
CA TYR A 170 16.33 3.99 -0.90
C TYR A 170 16.71 5.36 -0.31
N SER A 171 17.57 6.11 -1.01
CA SER A 171 18.00 7.45 -0.57
C SER A 171 16.85 8.45 -0.60
N ARG A 172 15.93 8.33 -1.56
CA ARG A 172 14.70 9.13 -1.63
C ARG A 172 13.80 8.89 -0.42
N LEU A 173 13.62 7.63 0.01
CA LEU A 173 12.79 7.31 1.18
C LEU A 173 13.39 7.85 2.48
N ILE A 174 14.72 7.81 2.64
CA ILE A 174 15.41 8.46 3.77
C ILE A 174 15.07 9.96 3.78
N LYS A 175 15.25 10.64 2.64
CA LYS A 175 14.95 12.06 2.53
C LYS A 175 13.49 12.39 2.87
N TYR A 176 12.54 11.58 2.41
CA TYR A 176 11.13 11.78 2.79
C TYR A 176 10.88 11.63 4.30
N SER A 177 11.57 10.69 4.95
CA SER A 177 11.53 10.57 6.40
C SER A 177 12.09 11.81 7.10
N ASP A 178 13.22 12.35 6.61
CA ASP A 178 13.82 13.59 7.14
C ASP A 178 12.91 14.81 6.95
N GLU A 179 12.10 14.82 5.89
CA GLU A 179 11.06 15.82 5.63
C GLU A 179 9.78 15.62 6.48
N GLY A 180 9.77 14.65 7.40
CA GLY A 180 8.65 14.39 8.33
C GLY A 180 7.54 13.48 7.78
N LYS A 181 7.65 13.01 6.54
CA LYS A 181 6.69 12.04 5.96
C LYS A 181 6.88 10.66 6.59
N LYS A 182 5.85 9.81 6.51
CA LYS A 182 5.89 8.44 7.05
C LYS A 182 6.04 7.43 5.92
N VAL A 183 7.19 6.76 5.85
CA VAL A 183 7.41 5.74 4.83
C VAL A 183 6.73 4.44 5.25
N ASP A 184 5.94 3.86 4.34
CA ASP A 184 5.33 2.55 4.56
C ASP A 184 6.38 1.45 4.76
N ALA A 185 6.12 0.53 5.70
CA ALA A 185 7.05 -0.53 6.04
C ALA A 185 7.36 -1.47 4.87
N ARG A 186 6.37 -1.78 4.00
CA ARG A 186 6.59 -2.68 2.85
C ARG A 186 7.46 -2.00 1.80
N LEU A 187 7.16 -0.73 1.50
CA LEU A 187 7.98 0.08 0.60
C LEU A 187 9.42 0.22 1.12
N TRP A 188 9.58 0.52 2.40
CA TRP A 188 10.89 0.63 3.04
C TRP A 188 11.69 -0.67 2.95
N HIS A 189 11.11 -1.81 3.37
CA HIS A 189 11.80 -3.10 3.32
C HIS A 189 12.17 -3.52 1.89
N TRP A 190 11.31 -3.23 0.91
CA TRP A 190 11.61 -3.51 -0.49
C TRP A 190 12.80 -2.67 -0.99
N ALA A 191 12.78 -1.36 -0.75
CA ALA A 191 13.87 -0.48 -1.13
C ALA A 191 15.19 -0.82 -0.42
N ALA A 192 15.12 -1.12 0.89
CA ALA A 192 16.27 -1.53 1.68
C ALA A 192 16.86 -2.86 1.20
N GLY A 193 16.01 -3.83 0.84
CA GLY A 193 16.45 -5.10 0.25
C GLY A 193 17.16 -4.92 -1.10
N LEU A 194 16.62 -4.05 -1.97
CA LEU A 194 17.28 -3.68 -3.24
C LEU A 194 18.63 -3.00 -3.01
N HIS A 195 18.71 -2.09 -2.04
CA HIS A 195 19.94 -1.39 -1.69
C HIS A 195 20.99 -2.34 -1.10
N PHE A 196 20.58 -3.20 -0.16
CA PHE A 196 21.43 -4.24 0.42
C PHE A 196 22.03 -5.13 -0.66
N ALA A 197 21.21 -5.64 -1.58
CA ALA A 197 21.66 -6.52 -2.66
C ALA A 197 22.66 -5.86 -3.62
N LYS A 198 22.67 -4.52 -3.73
CA LYS A 198 23.61 -3.78 -4.59
C LYS A 198 24.91 -3.38 -3.88
N THR A 199 24.88 -3.26 -2.56
CA THR A 199 25.98 -2.64 -1.80
C THR A 199 26.69 -3.62 -0.87
N MET A 200 26.05 -4.75 -0.54
CA MET A 200 26.54 -5.70 0.45
C MET A 200 26.61 -7.16 -0.06
N LEU A 201 26.21 -7.41 -1.31
CA LEU A 201 26.43 -8.67 -2.04
C LEU A 201 27.39 -8.41 -3.21
#